data_AF-C5A1N0-F1
#
_entry.id   AF-C5A1N0-F1
#
_cell.length_a   1.000
_cell.length_b   1.000
_cell.length_c   1.000
_cell.angle_alpha   90.00
_cell.angle_beta   90.00
_cell.angle_gamma   90.00
#
_symmetry.space_group_name_H-M   'P 1'
#
loop_
_entity.id
_entity.type
_entity.pdbx_description
1 polymer ?
#
loop_
_entity_poly.entity_id
_entity_poly.type
_entity_poly.pdbx_seq_one_letter_code
_entity_poly.pdbx_strand_id
1 'polypeptide(L)' 'MKELKNTVEEALFEARPYVEYYDRLRELVLGLLNESGDAESLRKRLEDEIARADEPFKTDLKIFLQKLEAMRT' A
#
# COMPACT_ATOMS: atom_id res chain seq x y z
N MET A 1 -10.55 -6.31 -10.44
CA MET A 1 -9.10 -6.05 -10.60
C MET A 1 -8.76 -4.66 -11.12
N LYS A 2 -9.28 -4.21 -12.28
CA LYS A 2 -8.90 -2.90 -12.85
C LYS A 2 -9.15 -1.74 -11.90
N GLU A 3 -10.29 -1.73 -11.22
CA GLU A 3 -10.65 -0.70 -10.24
C GLU A 3 -9.72 -0.71 -9.03
N LEU A 4 -9.49 -1.88 -8.42
CA LEU A 4 -8.54 -2.02 -7.30
C LEU A 4 -7.13 -1.52 -7.68
N LYS A 5 -6.66 -1.85 -8.88
CA LYS A 5 -5.37 -1.38 -9.37
C LYS A 5 -5.32 0.15 -9.46
N ASN A 6 -6.36 0.78 -10.01
CA ASN A 6 -6.44 2.23 -10.08
C ASN A 6 -6.44 2.86 -8.68
N THR A 7 -7.22 2.32 -7.75
CA THR A 7 -7.26 2.79 -6.35
C THR A 7 -5.88 2.67 -5.68
N VAL A 8 -5.15 1.58 -5.92
CA VAL A 8 -3.79 1.39 -5.40
C VAL A 8 -2.82 2.41 -5.99
N GLU A 9 -2.88 2.65 -7.30
CA GLU A 9 -2.02 3.65 -7.96
C GLU A 9 -2.31 5.07 -7.48
N GLU A 10 -3.58 5.40 -7.23
CA GLU A 10 -4.01 6.68 -6.67
C GLU A 10 -3.55 6.85 -5.22
N ALA A 11 -3.69 5.81 -4.40
CA ALA A 11 -3.21 5.81 -3.01
C ALA A 11 -1.68 5.99 -2.94
N LEU A 12 -0.93 5.36 -3.84
CA LEU A 12 0.52 5.59 -3.97
C LEU A 12 0.82 7.05 -4.34
N PHE A 13 0.10 7.60 -5.32
CA PHE A 13 0.28 8.99 -5.73
C PHE A 13 0.03 9.96 -4.56
N GLU A 14 -1.03 9.76 -3.79
CA GLU A 14 -1.34 10.55 -2.60
C GLU A 14 -0.35 10.37 -1.45
N ALA A 15 0.23 9.19 -1.30
CA ALA A 15 1.22 8.91 -0.25
C ALA A 15 2.59 9.53 -0.57
N ARG A 16 2.92 9.71 -1.86
CA ARG A 16 4.23 10.18 -2.34
C ARG A 16 4.84 11.38 -1.59
N PRO A 17 4.13 12.47 -1.26
CA PRO A 17 4.72 13.60 -0.53
C PRO A 17 5.02 13.33 0.96
N TYR A 18 4.56 12.19 1.49
CA TYR A 18 4.65 11.85 2.91
C TYR A 18 5.60 10.69 3.22
N VAL A 19 6.09 9.99 2.19
CA VAL A 19 6.89 8.77 2.35
C VAL A 19 8.33 8.99 1.93
N GLU A 20 9.25 8.36 2.64
CA GLU A 20 10.70 8.51 2.40
C GLU A 20 11.20 7.52 1.34
N TYR A 21 10.69 6.29 1.33
CA TYR A 21 11.12 5.19 0.45
C TYR A 21 10.06 4.88 -0.61
N TYR A 22 9.60 5.89 -1.34
CA TYR A 22 8.50 5.77 -2.31
C TYR A 22 8.68 4.64 -3.32
N ASP A 23 9.87 4.50 -3.92
CA ASP A 23 10.10 3.50 -4.95
C ASP A 23 10.01 2.09 -4.38
N ARG A 24 10.59 1.85 -3.20
CA ARG A 24 10.50 0.58 -2.46
C ARG A 24 9.06 0.26 -2.06
N LEU A 25 8.33 1.27 -1.56
CA LEU A 25 6.92 1.14 -1.20
C LEU A 25 6.07 0.74 -2.42
N ARG A 26 6.26 1.44 -3.55
CA ARG A 26 5.56 1.17 -4.80
C ARG A 26 5.82 -0.25 -5.29
N GLU A 27 7.08 -0.68 -5.31
CA GLU A 27 7.46 -2.02 -5.76
C GLU A 27 6.77 -3.09 -4.92
N LEU A 28 6.81 -2.93 -3.59
CA LEU A 28 6.19 -3.85 -2.64
C LEU A 28 4.68 -3.92 -2.83
N VAL A 29 4.00 -2.77 -2.85
CA VAL A 29 2.55 -2.68 -2.97
C VAL A 29 2.06 -3.29 -4.29
N LEU A 30 2.73 -3.00 -5.40
CA LEU A 30 2.36 -3.57 -6.70
C LEU A 30 2.65 -5.07 -6.78
N GLY A 31 3.72 -5.55 -6.12
CA GLY A 31 3.98 -6.96 -5.94
C GLY A 31 2.85 -7.67 -5.19
N LEU A 32 2.47 -7.13 -4.02
CA LEU A 32 1.36 -7.65 -3.23
C LEU A 32 0.03 -7.61 -3.98
N LEU A 33 -0.24 -6.56 -4.76
CA LEU A 33 -1.44 -6.46 -5.59
C LEU A 33 -1.50 -7.56 -6.64
N ASN A 34 -0.38 -7.86 -7.32
CA ASN A 34 -0.33 -8.95 -8.31
C ASN A 34 -0.57 -10.33 -7.67
N GLU A 35 -0.19 -10.50 -6.41
CA GLU A 35 -0.41 -11.73 -5.63
C GLU A 35 -1.78 -11.78 -4.92
N SER A 36 -2.56 -10.69 -4.97
CA SER A 36 -3.84 -10.56 -4.30
C SER A 36 -4.99 -10.67 -5.29
N GLY A 37 -5.94 -11.57 -5.02
CA GLY A 37 -7.14 -11.72 -5.86
C GLY A 37 -8.19 -10.62 -5.64
N ASP A 38 -8.15 -9.96 -4.50
CA ASP A 38 -9.12 -8.97 -4.07
C ASP A 38 -8.53 -7.95 -3.08
N ALA A 39 -9.36 -6.99 -2.70
CA ALA A 39 -8.98 -5.86 -1.87
C ALA A 39 -8.71 -6.26 -0.40
N GLU A 40 -9.42 -7.25 0.14
CA GLU A 40 -9.24 -7.73 1.51
C GLU A 40 -7.95 -8.54 1.66
N SER A 41 -7.67 -9.39 0.66
CA SER A 41 -6.41 -10.11 0.52
C SER A 41 -5.20 -9.16 0.49
N LEU A 42 -5.28 -8.07 -0.27
CA LEU A 42 -4.23 -7.05 -0.33
C LEU A 42 -4.03 -6.37 1.04
N ARG A 43 -5.12 -5.96 1.69
CA ARG A 43 -5.09 -5.32 3.00
C ARG A 43 -4.37 -6.20 4.02
N LYS A 44 -4.75 -7.47 4.13
CA LYS A 44 -4.15 -8.40 5.08
C LYS A 44 -2.65 -8.56 4.86
N ARG A 45 -2.22 -8.67 3.60
CA ARG A 45 -0.79 -8.75 3.25
C ARG A 45 -0.02 -7.48 3.62
N LEU A 46 -0.63 -6.30 3.47
CA LEU A 46 -0.03 -5.03 3.90
C LEU A 46 0.10 -4.96 5.42
N GLU A 47 -0.91 -5.40 6.16
CA GLU A 47 -0.88 -5.47 7.64
C GLU A 47 0.22 -6.41 8.13
N ASP A 48 0.35 -7.58 7.51
CA ASP A 48 1.45 -8.54 7.78
C ASP A 48 2.82 -7.91 7.50
N GLU A 49 2.95 -7.12 6.43
CA GLU A 49 4.19 -6.45 6.09
C GLU A 49 4.52 -5.31 7.08
N ILE A 50 3.52 -4.52 7.49
CA ILE A 50 3.67 -3.50 8.54
C ILE A 50 4.12 -4.12 9.86
N ALA A 51 3.62 -5.31 10.19
CA ALA A 51 3.99 -6.01 11.42
C ALA A 51 5.48 -6.44 11.41
N ARG A 52 6.00 -6.81 10.24
CA ARG A 52 7.39 -7.29 10.03
C ARG A 52 8.40 -6.18 9.72
N ALA A 53 7.95 -5.05 9.19
CA ALA A 53 8.82 -3.95 8.79
C ALA A 53 9.38 -3.19 10.00
N ASP A 54 10.63 -2.76 9.88
CA ASP A 54 11.27 -1.83 10.80
C ASP A 54 11.04 -0.37 10.37
N GLU A 55 11.17 0.56 11.32
CA GLU A 55 11.19 2.00 11.03
C GLU A 55 12.48 2.37 10.28
N PRO A 56 12.44 3.35 9.35
CA PRO A 56 11.31 4.24 9.02
C PRO A 56 10.30 3.66 8.02
N PHE A 57 10.61 2.54 7.35
CA PHE A 57 9.77 2.01 6.27
C PHE A 57 8.39 1.54 6.73
N LYS A 58 8.28 1.08 7.99
CA LYS A 58 7.00 0.78 8.63
C LYS A 58 6.04 1.98 8.62
N THR A 59 6.56 3.20 8.83
CA THR A 59 5.76 4.42 8.75
C THR A 59 5.25 4.67 7.32
N ASP A 60 6.09 4.48 6.30
CA ASP A 60 5.67 4.61 4.90
C ASP A 60 4.51 3.66 4.54
N LEU A 61 4.60 2.40 4.98
CA LEU A 61 3.54 1.40 4.76
C LEU A 61 2.23 1.79 5.44
N LYS A 62 2.29 2.33 6.68
CA LYS A 62 1.10 2.82 7.40
C LYS A 62 0.45 4.00 6.70
N ILE A 63 1.25 4.97 6.24
CA ILE A 63 0.77 6.12 5.48
C ILE A 63 0.03 5.65 4.22
N PHE A 64 0.64 4.73 3.47
CA PHE A 64 0.00 4.15 2.29
C PHE A 64 -1.32 3.45 2.63
N LEU A 65 -1.34 2.59 3.66
CA LEU A 65 -2.55 1.87 4.06
C LEU A 65 -3.67 2.85 4.44
N GLN A 66 -3.36 3.91 5.17
CA GLN A 66 -4.32 4.96 5.51
C GLN A 66 -4.89 5.63 4.26
N LYS A 67 -4.06 5.95 3.26
CA LYS A 67 -4.51 6.51 1.98
C LYS A 67 -5.41 5.54 1.21
N LEU A 68 -5.04 4.27 1.18
CA LEU A 68 -5.81 3.23 0.52
C LEU A 68 -7.19 3.03 1.18
N GLU A 69 -7.26 3.05 2.51
CA GLU A 69 -8.53 2.91 3.25
C GLU A 69 -9.44 4.13 3.07
N ALA A 70 -8.89 5.34 2.99
CA ALA A 70 -9.67 6.55 2.74
C ALA A 70 -10.43 6.50 1.41
N MET A 71 -9.87 5.86 0.38
CA MET A 71 -10.48 5.71 -0.95
C MET A 71 -11.58 4.64 -1.03
N ARG A 72 -11.81 3.87 0.04
CA ARG A 72 -12.92 2.90 0.12
C ARG A 72 -14.19 3.47 0.74
N THR A 73 -14.12 4.70 1.26
CA THR A 73 -15.23 5.39 1.94
C THR A 73 -16.01 6.22 0.94
#